data_AF-A0A3L7QI24-F1
#
_entry.id   AF-A0A3L7QI24-F1
#
_cell.length_a   1.000
_cell.length_b   1.000
_cell.length_c   1.000
_cell.angle_alpha   90.00
_cell.angle_beta   90.00
_cell.angle_gamma   90.00
#
_symmetry.space_group_name_H-M   'P 1'
#
loop_
_entity.id
_entity.type
_entity.pdbx_description
1 polymer ?
#
loop_
_entity_poly.entity_id
_entity_poly.type
_entity_poly.pdbx_seq_one_letter_code
_entity_poly.pdbx_strand_id
1 'polypeptide(L)'
;MTTNKSSPLWTTVLVLGGVAGAATAVATGSVEPQKWLSRFTRGHSQDFTRFVVKPVERKSFLISLAAQGPLDSLGNATMSSAVEGTTTIISIVPEGTIVQKDQVVCELDSSQLREKAKQLEIDVSQADSAEIQAKEKLEITKTQNLSDISAAELKWELAKLDLEKYTQGEYPQQEKELEGSVAIAEEELIRAQDNYDFTKQQVKKGYRTQNEMEANRVAVKQAEFKLRGAKEKLKVLQDYDKKRKVKELEANAKEFELELARVKLKADSAETQASKDYEAQKLKSAVEQEKLVRLNSQIEACTMRAPQSGQIVYATIQSSSSRGSGESIEQGATVRERQAIINLPDLTQMKVDVRLHESLINNIRKDLPVRIKIDAFPDRQFKGVVSFVSSVPMQGRWPNYDLREYETEVRLADDPEIIKTLRPGLTAQVEILVDNRESVLQMPVQSVLAVGNKQYAFVLSKNGPEQRLLKVGQSNQSHVEVLEGVQEGEQVIMNARSQLPEELALLETQANLEKAQTPAEKIPPTPAVPPSPGPGGGGPGAGGGRGRMTFEQRDANSDGKLSKEEAGERMATAFGDMDADKDGSLNKAEYTAGIEKMRQAFGGGAPGAGGPPAGGNGGESGGRRSE
;
A
#
# COMPACT_ATOMS: atom_id res chain seq x y z
N MET A 1 -76.70 39.04 36.19
CA MET A 1 -77.94 38.26 36.00
C MET A 1 -78.61 38.71 34.71
N THR A 2 -79.19 37.76 34.00
CA THR A 2 -79.81 37.81 32.66
C THR A 2 -80.78 38.97 32.40
N THR A 3 -80.77 39.50 31.16
CA THR A 3 -81.90 39.57 30.17
C THR A 3 -81.94 40.87 29.33
N ASN A 4 -82.41 40.71 28.09
CA ASN A 4 -83.32 41.58 27.33
C ASN A 4 -82.79 42.64 26.31
N LYS A 5 -83.07 42.36 25.03
CA LYS A 5 -83.80 43.16 24.00
C LYS A 5 -83.66 44.70 23.94
N SER A 6 -83.62 45.19 22.68
CA SER A 6 -84.05 46.50 22.13
C SER A 6 -83.01 47.60 21.83
N SER A 7 -83.02 48.06 20.58
CA SER A 7 -82.63 49.40 20.08
C SER A 7 -83.66 50.45 20.55
N PRO A 8 -83.44 51.80 20.55
CA PRO A 8 -82.90 52.61 19.43
C PRO A 8 -82.17 53.97 19.77
N LEU A 9 -81.63 54.60 18.71
CA LEU A 9 -81.62 56.05 18.35
C LEU A 9 -81.31 57.19 19.37
N TRP A 10 -80.40 58.11 18.98
CA TRP A 10 -80.36 59.62 19.08
C TRP A 10 -78.96 60.21 19.39
N THR A 11 -78.33 60.89 18.42
CA THR A 11 -78.18 62.36 18.19
C THR A 11 -77.04 63.09 18.96
N THR A 12 -76.01 63.43 18.17
CA THR A 12 -75.42 64.78 17.97
C THR A 12 -74.62 65.55 19.07
N VAL A 13 -73.50 66.11 18.58
CA VAL A 13 -72.75 67.33 18.98
C VAL A 13 -71.69 67.21 20.08
N LEU A 14 -70.41 67.41 19.72
CA LEU A 14 -69.53 68.56 20.08
C LEU A 14 -68.09 68.29 19.56
N VAL A 15 -67.61 69.10 18.64
CA VAL A 15 -66.59 70.16 18.82
C VAL A 15 -65.14 69.69 18.71
N LEU A 16 -64.48 70.22 17.67
CA LEU A 16 -63.08 70.66 17.57
C LEU A 16 -63.03 71.37 16.19
N GLY A 17 -62.98 72.70 16.06
CA GLY A 17 -61.90 73.58 16.53
C GLY A 17 -60.59 73.14 15.85
N GLY A 18 -60.07 73.70 14.76
CA GLY A 18 -60.20 75.04 14.18
C GLY A 18 -58.89 75.82 14.38
N VAL A 19 -57.94 75.74 13.43
CA VAL A 19 -56.82 76.70 13.13
C VAL A 19 -56.32 76.30 11.71
N ALA A 20 -56.48 77.03 10.60
CA ALA A 20 -56.14 78.40 10.18
C ALA A 20 -54.68 78.59 9.69
N GLY A 21 -54.52 79.11 8.46
CA GLY A 21 -53.28 79.64 7.86
C GLY A 21 -52.91 78.98 6.51
N ALA A 22 -53.45 79.37 5.35
CA ALA A 22 -53.26 80.61 4.57
C ALA A 22 -51.85 80.76 3.94
N ALA A 23 -51.75 80.66 2.61
CA ALA A 23 -51.07 81.64 1.75
C ALA A 23 -51.18 81.24 0.26
N THR A 24 -51.88 82.11 -0.46
CA THR A 24 -52.07 82.20 -1.91
C THR A 24 -50.78 82.60 -2.64
N ALA A 25 -50.57 82.05 -3.83
CA ALA A 25 -49.83 82.73 -4.89
C ALA A 25 -50.53 82.46 -6.23
N VAL A 26 -51.28 83.47 -6.67
CA VAL A 26 -51.89 83.61 -7.98
C VAL A 26 -50.81 84.09 -8.93
N ALA A 27 -50.54 83.33 -10.00
CA ALA A 27 -49.81 83.81 -11.17
C ALA A 27 -50.67 83.56 -12.40
N THR A 28 -51.36 84.63 -12.79
CA THR A 28 -52.13 84.78 -14.01
C THR A 28 -51.24 84.71 -15.24
N GLY A 29 -51.56 83.83 -16.17
CA GLY A 29 -51.01 83.77 -17.52
C GLY A 29 -52.09 83.30 -18.49
N SER A 30 -52.88 84.24 -18.98
CA SER A 30 -53.96 84.04 -19.95
C SER A 30 -53.44 83.89 -21.37
N VAL A 31 -53.77 82.77 -22.03
CA VAL A 31 -53.96 82.69 -23.49
C VAL A 31 -55.11 81.71 -23.76
N GLU A 32 -56.27 82.24 -24.15
CA GLU A 32 -57.42 81.53 -24.73
C GLU A 32 -57.18 81.22 -26.25
N PRO A 33 -58.09 80.59 -26.99
CA PRO A 33 -58.68 79.25 -26.81
C PRO A 33 -58.76 78.47 -28.15
N GLN A 34 -58.94 77.14 -28.15
CA GLN A 34 -59.90 76.44 -29.04
C GLN A 34 -59.94 74.91 -28.81
N LYS A 35 -61.16 74.36 -28.93
CA LYS A 35 -61.63 72.96 -28.78
C LYS A 35 -61.93 72.56 -27.32
N TRP A 36 -62.97 73.09 -26.68
CA TRP A 36 -64.41 72.80 -26.89
C TRP A 36 -64.74 71.31 -27.06
N LEU A 37 -65.39 70.78 -26.02
CA LEU A 37 -66.39 69.72 -25.90
C LEU A 37 -66.38 68.53 -26.88
N SER A 38 -66.02 67.35 -26.36
CA SER A 38 -67.02 66.32 -26.05
C SER A 38 -66.38 65.18 -25.26
N ARG A 39 -67.20 64.56 -24.38
CA ARG A 39 -66.97 63.33 -23.61
C ARG A 39 -66.36 63.49 -22.22
N PHE A 40 -67.21 63.99 -21.31
CA PHE A 40 -67.18 63.50 -19.93
C PHE A 40 -68.20 62.37 -19.77
N THR A 41 -67.87 61.42 -18.89
CA THR A 41 -68.67 60.33 -18.33
C THR A 41 -68.83 59.03 -19.14
N ARG A 42 -67.96 58.07 -18.84
CA ARG A 42 -68.31 56.65 -18.67
C ARG A 42 -67.35 56.02 -17.69
N GLY A 43 -67.81 55.85 -16.44
CA GLY A 43 -67.11 55.04 -15.45
C GLY A 43 -66.96 53.62 -15.98
N HIS A 44 -65.71 53.16 -16.11
CA HIS A 44 -65.40 51.76 -16.27
C HIS A 44 -65.15 51.20 -14.87
N SER A 45 -66.11 50.47 -14.32
CA SER A 45 -65.80 49.46 -13.31
C SER A 45 -64.94 48.40 -14.00
N GLN A 46 -63.65 48.34 -13.67
CA GLN A 46 -62.78 47.27 -14.18
C GLN A 46 -63.13 45.97 -13.46
N ASP A 47 -63.57 44.97 -14.23
CA ASP A 47 -63.75 43.60 -13.74
C ASP A 47 -62.38 42.95 -13.53
N PHE A 48 -61.94 42.82 -12.27
CA PHE A 48 -60.65 42.22 -11.90
C PHE A 48 -60.65 40.67 -11.88
N THR A 49 -61.65 40.00 -12.46
CA THR A 49 -61.86 38.55 -12.37
C THR A 49 -60.95 37.71 -13.30
N ARG A 50 -59.98 38.32 -13.98
CA ARG A 50 -59.12 37.64 -14.98
C ARG A 50 -57.84 37.03 -14.40
N PHE A 51 -57.42 37.44 -13.21
CA PHE A 51 -56.14 37.02 -12.63
C PHE A 51 -56.32 35.87 -11.64
N VAL A 52 -55.47 34.84 -11.77
CA VAL A 52 -55.37 33.79 -10.75
C VAL A 52 -54.47 34.35 -9.65
N VAL A 53 -55.06 34.66 -8.51
CA VAL A 53 -54.37 35.32 -7.39
C VAL A 53 -54.29 34.40 -6.18
N LYS A 54 -53.18 34.50 -5.45
CA LYS A 54 -52.96 33.81 -4.18
C LYS A 54 -52.56 34.83 -3.11
N PRO A 55 -53.09 34.75 -1.88
CA PRO A 55 -52.64 35.60 -0.80
C PRO A 55 -51.21 35.22 -0.39
N VAL A 56 -50.41 36.22 -0.04
CA VAL A 56 -49.14 36.02 0.66
C VAL A 56 -49.43 35.74 2.12
N GLU A 57 -48.96 34.61 2.62
CA GLU A 57 -49.29 34.14 3.97
C GLU A 57 -48.01 33.86 4.75
N ARG A 58 -48.04 34.08 6.07
CA ARG A 58 -47.01 33.56 6.96
C ARG A 58 -47.34 32.14 7.37
N LYS A 59 -46.50 31.20 6.96
CA LYS A 59 -46.62 29.79 7.34
C LYS A 59 -45.24 29.22 7.66
N SER A 60 -45.21 28.02 8.22
CA SER A 60 -43.98 27.25 8.36
C SER A 60 -43.40 26.96 6.96
N PHE A 61 -42.19 27.44 6.71
CA PHE A 61 -41.48 27.21 5.46
C PHE A 61 -40.51 26.05 5.65
N LEU A 62 -40.92 24.88 5.18
CA LEU A 62 -40.09 23.69 5.17
C LEU A 62 -39.23 23.69 3.90
N ILE A 63 -37.93 23.54 4.09
CA ILE A 63 -36.97 23.32 3.00
C ILE A 63 -36.58 21.85 3.07
N SER A 64 -37.11 21.06 2.15
CA SER A 64 -36.77 19.65 2.01
C SER A 64 -36.15 19.37 0.64
N LEU A 65 -35.21 18.42 0.63
CA LEU A 65 -34.56 17.94 -0.56
C LEU A 65 -34.96 16.49 -0.81
N ALA A 66 -35.61 16.22 -1.94
CA ALA A 66 -35.93 14.87 -2.37
C ALA A 66 -34.81 14.32 -3.25
N ALA A 67 -34.36 13.11 -2.94
CA ALA A 67 -33.41 12.34 -3.72
C ALA A 67 -33.75 10.85 -3.64
N GLN A 68 -33.06 10.02 -4.41
CA GLN A 68 -33.33 8.59 -4.49
C GLN A 68 -32.01 7.82 -4.50
N GLY A 69 -32.01 6.64 -3.87
CA GLY A 69 -30.82 5.81 -3.78
C GLY A 69 -31.15 4.35 -3.48
N PRO A 70 -30.22 3.42 -3.79
CA PRO A 70 -30.32 2.05 -3.30
C PRO A 70 -30.12 2.00 -1.78
N LEU A 71 -30.86 1.11 -1.14
CA LEU A 71 -30.69 0.71 0.23
C LEU A 71 -29.57 -0.34 0.30
N ASP A 72 -28.52 -0.10 1.07
CA ASP A 72 -27.42 -1.03 1.32
C ASP A 72 -27.27 -1.28 2.83
N SER A 73 -26.55 -2.32 3.21
CA SER A 73 -26.20 -2.59 4.59
C SER A 73 -25.03 -1.69 5.03
N LEU A 74 -25.02 -1.25 6.28
CA LEU A 74 -23.94 -0.43 6.82
C LEU A 74 -22.65 -1.25 7.01
N GLY A 75 -22.78 -2.56 7.24
CA GLY A 75 -21.66 -3.47 7.51
C GLY A 75 -21.68 -4.67 6.58
N ASN A 76 -20.90 -4.61 5.50
CA ASN A 76 -20.73 -5.73 4.57
C ASN A 76 -19.42 -6.46 4.86
N ALA A 77 -19.50 -7.73 5.27
CA ALA A 77 -18.33 -8.61 5.36
C ALA A 77 -18.23 -9.45 4.09
N THR A 78 -17.20 -9.21 3.28
CA THR A 78 -16.90 -10.04 2.10
C THR A 78 -15.90 -11.12 2.46
N MET A 79 -16.27 -12.37 2.20
CA MET A 79 -15.43 -13.53 2.37
C MET A 79 -14.83 -13.92 1.03
N SER A 80 -13.51 -13.96 0.96
CA SER A 80 -12.75 -14.36 -0.22
C SER A 80 -11.94 -15.62 0.04
N SER A 81 -11.63 -16.37 -1.01
CA SER A 81 -10.69 -17.50 -0.91
C SER A 81 -9.31 -16.99 -0.48
N ALA A 82 -8.79 -17.52 0.62
CA ALA A 82 -7.41 -17.29 1.08
C ALA A 82 -6.46 -18.43 0.68
N VAL A 83 -6.96 -19.42 -0.05
CA VAL A 83 -6.17 -20.56 -0.56
C VAL A 83 -5.39 -20.09 -1.80
N GLU A 84 -4.08 -20.33 -1.78
CA GLU A 84 -3.20 -19.99 -2.90
C GLU A 84 -3.51 -20.82 -4.14
N GLY A 85 -3.56 -20.19 -5.31
CA GLY A 85 -3.86 -20.85 -6.57
C GLY A 85 -5.37 -21.02 -6.81
N THR A 86 -5.77 -22.21 -7.26
CA THR A 86 -7.16 -22.54 -7.60
C THR A 86 -7.64 -23.76 -6.83
N THR A 87 -8.84 -23.70 -6.28
CA THR A 87 -9.50 -24.83 -5.59
C THR A 87 -10.97 -24.91 -5.99
N THR A 88 -11.63 -26.03 -5.72
CA THR A 88 -13.04 -26.27 -6.04
C THR A 88 -13.90 -26.17 -4.79
N ILE A 89 -15.14 -25.70 -4.94
CA ILE A 89 -16.11 -25.65 -3.84
C ILE A 89 -16.71 -27.04 -3.64
N ILE A 90 -16.49 -27.67 -2.47
CA ILE A 90 -17.13 -28.94 -2.11
C ILE A 90 -18.56 -28.70 -1.62
N SER A 91 -18.74 -27.71 -0.74
CA SER A 91 -20.04 -27.39 -0.17
C SER A 91 -20.14 -25.88 0.04
N ILE A 92 -21.32 -25.31 -0.24
CA ILE A 92 -21.62 -23.91 0.02
C ILE A 92 -23.06 -23.81 0.52
N VAL A 93 -23.28 -23.02 1.56
CA VAL A 93 -24.62 -22.80 2.10
C VAL A 93 -25.45 -21.98 1.08
N PRO A 94 -26.69 -22.39 0.78
CA PRO A 94 -27.53 -21.72 -0.21
C PRO A 94 -27.71 -20.22 0.07
N GLU A 95 -27.72 -19.44 -1.01
CA GLU A 95 -28.03 -18.02 -0.97
C GLU A 95 -29.37 -17.76 -0.27
N GLY A 96 -29.41 -16.71 0.53
CA GLY A 96 -30.59 -16.31 1.29
C GLY A 96 -30.73 -16.98 2.66
N THR A 97 -29.86 -17.94 3.01
CA THR A 97 -29.83 -18.56 4.34
C THR A 97 -29.23 -17.61 5.38
N ILE A 98 -29.80 -17.57 6.59
CA ILE A 98 -29.27 -16.79 7.72
C ILE A 98 -28.27 -17.66 8.48
N VAL A 99 -27.04 -17.17 8.63
CA VAL A 99 -25.97 -17.83 9.39
C VAL A 99 -25.60 -17.06 10.64
N GLN A 100 -25.13 -17.79 11.65
CA GLN A 100 -24.55 -17.22 12.86
C GLN A 100 -23.04 -17.03 12.69
N LYS A 101 -22.46 -16.16 13.53
CA LYS A 101 -21.01 -16.00 13.62
C LYS A 101 -20.32 -17.35 13.87
N ASP A 102 -19.18 -17.56 13.21
CA ASP A 102 -18.32 -18.77 13.24
C ASP A 102 -18.92 -20.05 12.64
N GLN A 103 -20.14 -19.98 12.10
CA GLN A 103 -20.75 -21.08 11.34
C GLN A 103 -19.98 -21.31 10.03
N VAL A 104 -19.75 -22.58 9.66
CA VAL A 104 -19.14 -22.94 8.38
C VAL A 104 -20.10 -22.62 7.25
N VAL A 105 -19.63 -21.81 6.29
CA VAL A 105 -20.46 -21.29 5.19
C VAL A 105 -20.07 -21.91 3.86
N CYS A 106 -18.79 -22.26 3.70
CA CYS A 106 -18.28 -22.88 2.50
C CYS A 106 -17.05 -23.72 2.83
N GLU A 107 -16.96 -24.89 2.20
CA GLU A 107 -15.82 -25.79 2.28
C GLU A 107 -15.21 -25.94 0.89
N LEU A 108 -13.92 -25.62 0.80
CA LEU A 108 -13.11 -25.79 -0.40
C LEU A 108 -12.41 -27.16 -0.36
N ASP A 109 -12.10 -27.71 -1.53
CA ASP A 109 -11.38 -28.97 -1.62
C ASP A 109 -9.96 -28.84 -1.08
N SER A 110 -9.72 -29.55 0.03
CA SER A 110 -8.44 -29.62 0.72
C SER A 110 -7.72 -30.95 0.48
N SER A 111 -8.28 -31.88 -0.31
CA SER A 111 -7.74 -33.23 -0.49
C SER A 111 -6.29 -33.20 -0.99
N GLN A 112 -6.02 -32.39 -2.02
CA GLN A 112 -4.68 -32.22 -2.57
C GLN A 112 -3.72 -31.53 -1.59
N LEU A 113 -4.21 -30.56 -0.81
CA LEU A 113 -3.40 -29.85 0.19
C LEU A 113 -3.05 -30.76 1.37
N ARG A 114 -3.99 -31.61 1.81
CA ARG A 114 -3.78 -32.61 2.87
C ARG A 114 -2.78 -33.68 2.45
N GLU A 115 -2.85 -34.16 1.21
CA GLU A 115 -1.87 -35.11 0.68
C GLU A 115 -0.46 -34.49 0.63
N LYS A 116 -0.36 -33.24 0.13
CA LYS A 116 0.90 -32.48 0.17
C LYS A 116 1.41 -32.23 1.59
N ALA A 117 0.52 -31.95 2.54
CA ALA A 117 0.89 -31.72 3.94
C ALA A 117 1.43 -33.00 4.59
N LYS A 118 0.80 -34.14 4.31
CA LYS A 118 1.29 -35.44 4.78
C LYS A 118 2.66 -35.79 4.18
N GLN A 119 2.89 -35.49 2.90
CA GLN A 119 4.20 -35.66 2.28
C GLN A 119 5.25 -34.74 2.91
N LEU A 120 4.91 -33.46 3.11
CA LEU A 120 5.80 -32.51 3.79
C LEU A 120 6.07 -32.90 5.24
N GLU A 121 5.11 -33.48 5.96
CA GLU A 121 5.31 -33.96 7.33
C GLU A 121 6.36 -35.08 7.39
N ILE A 122 6.37 -35.98 6.40
CA ILE A 122 7.42 -36.98 6.24
C ILE A 122 8.77 -36.29 5.98
N ASP A 123 8.79 -35.29 5.10
CA ASP A 123 10.01 -34.54 4.75
C ASP A 123 10.56 -33.75 5.96
N VAL A 124 9.68 -33.14 6.78
CA VAL A 124 10.04 -32.50 8.05
C VAL A 124 10.63 -33.53 9.01
N SER A 125 9.97 -34.67 9.19
CA SER A 125 10.47 -35.72 10.08
C SER A 125 11.84 -36.25 9.65
N GLN A 126 12.07 -36.39 8.35
CA GLN A 126 13.39 -36.75 7.80
C GLN A 126 14.42 -35.65 8.02
N ALA A 127 14.06 -34.38 7.82
CA ALA A 127 14.95 -33.24 8.03
C ALA A 127 15.32 -33.08 9.52
N ASP A 128 14.37 -33.23 10.43
CA ASP A 128 14.59 -33.20 11.88
C ASP A 128 15.52 -34.35 12.31
N SER A 129 15.29 -35.55 11.78
CA SER A 129 16.17 -36.71 12.02
C SER A 129 17.59 -36.44 11.52
N ALA A 130 17.74 -35.81 10.35
CA ALA A 130 19.04 -35.43 9.80
C ALA A 130 19.73 -34.32 10.63
N GLU A 131 18.97 -33.35 11.16
CA GLU A 131 19.49 -32.35 12.10
C GLU A 131 20.03 -33.02 13.37
N ILE A 132 19.27 -33.93 13.97
CA ILE A 132 19.67 -34.66 15.18
C ILE A 132 20.96 -35.45 14.92
N GLN A 133 21.03 -36.19 13.81
CA GLN A 133 22.23 -36.93 13.43
C GLN A 133 23.44 -36.01 13.21
N ALA A 134 23.24 -34.85 12.57
CA ALA A 134 24.32 -33.89 12.37
C ALA A 134 24.80 -33.28 13.70
N LYS A 135 23.88 -33.00 14.63
CA LYS A 135 24.19 -32.52 15.98
C LYS A 135 24.98 -33.54 16.79
N GLU A 136 24.55 -34.80 16.79
CA GLU A 136 25.25 -35.89 17.44
C GLU A 136 26.66 -36.09 16.85
N LYS A 137 26.77 -36.06 15.52
CA LYS A 137 28.07 -36.13 14.83
C LYS A 137 29.00 -34.99 15.22
N LEU A 138 28.49 -33.76 15.36
CA LEU A 138 29.26 -32.61 15.85
C LEU A 138 29.79 -32.85 17.27
N GLU A 139 28.94 -33.30 18.19
CA GLU A 139 29.34 -33.57 19.58
C GLU A 139 30.33 -34.74 19.69
N ILE A 140 30.15 -35.80 18.91
CA ILE A 140 31.12 -36.90 18.79
C ILE A 140 32.46 -36.36 18.27
N THR A 141 32.44 -35.51 17.24
CA THR A 141 33.66 -34.94 16.65
C THR A 141 34.40 -34.08 17.67
N LYS A 142 33.71 -33.22 18.43
CA LYS A 142 34.32 -32.43 19.50
C LYS A 142 34.97 -33.31 20.56
N THR A 143 34.26 -34.35 21.01
CA THR A 143 34.76 -35.27 22.04
C THR A 143 35.98 -36.04 21.56
N GLN A 144 35.96 -36.51 20.30
CA GLN A 144 37.09 -37.19 19.67
C GLN A 144 38.29 -36.23 19.50
N ASN A 145 38.05 -35.02 19.03
CA ASN A 145 39.07 -33.98 18.86
C ASN A 145 39.76 -33.65 20.19
N LEU A 146 38.99 -33.46 21.27
CA LEU A 146 39.53 -33.23 22.61
C LEU A 146 40.40 -34.40 23.07
N SER A 147 39.95 -35.64 22.83
CA SER A 147 40.71 -36.85 23.18
C SER A 147 42.03 -36.92 22.40
N ASP A 148 41.98 -36.69 21.09
CA ASP A 148 43.16 -36.73 20.21
C ASP A 148 44.16 -35.62 20.55
N ILE A 149 43.68 -34.40 20.84
CA ILE A 149 44.52 -33.28 21.29
C ILE A 149 45.18 -33.63 22.62
N SER A 150 44.40 -34.09 23.61
CA SER A 150 44.96 -34.43 24.93
C SER A 150 46.01 -35.53 24.88
N ALA A 151 45.84 -36.53 23.99
CA ALA A 151 46.82 -37.57 23.77
C ALA A 151 48.12 -37.03 23.14
N ALA A 152 48.02 -36.11 22.19
CA ALA A 152 49.18 -35.46 21.58
C ALA A 152 49.88 -34.50 22.57
N GLU A 153 49.13 -33.77 23.39
CA GLU A 153 49.67 -32.90 24.45
C GLU A 153 50.46 -33.70 25.47
N LEU A 154 49.92 -34.83 25.92
CA LEU A 154 50.61 -35.73 26.85
C LEU A 154 51.96 -36.21 26.28
N LYS A 155 52.00 -36.62 24.99
CA LYS A 155 53.26 -37.05 24.36
C LYS A 155 54.30 -35.92 24.33
N TRP A 156 53.87 -34.71 23.96
CA TRP A 156 54.75 -33.55 23.93
C TRP A 156 55.26 -33.18 25.33
N GLU A 157 54.40 -33.21 26.34
CA GLU A 157 54.77 -32.96 27.73
C GLU A 157 55.77 -34.00 28.25
N LEU A 158 55.55 -35.29 27.99
CA LEU A 158 56.48 -36.35 28.37
C LEU A 158 57.85 -36.18 27.72
N ALA A 159 57.91 -35.87 26.42
CA ALA A 159 59.17 -35.62 25.72
C ALA A 159 59.92 -34.38 26.27
N LYS A 160 59.17 -33.35 26.67
CA LYS A 160 59.74 -32.16 27.33
C LYS A 160 60.28 -32.49 28.73
N LEU A 161 59.56 -33.31 29.49
CA LEU A 161 60.01 -33.80 30.79
C LEU A 161 61.26 -34.67 30.68
N ASP A 162 61.40 -35.48 29.63
CA ASP A 162 62.61 -36.28 29.39
C ASP A 162 63.83 -35.38 29.13
N LEU A 163 63.66 -34.31 28.36
CA LEU A 163 64.70 -33.29 28.16
C LEU A 163 65.07 -32.60 29.47
N GLU A 164 64.08 -32.22 30.28
CA GLU A 164 64.30 -31.57 31.57
C GLU A 164 64.99 -32.50 32.57
N LYS A 165 64.55 -33.76 32.66
CA LYS A 165 65.15 -34.81 33.49
C LYS A 165 66.62 -35.04 33.14
N TYR A 166 66.95 -35.07 31.85
CA TYR A 166 68.34 -35.23 31.43
C TYR A 166 69.18 -33.99 31.78
N THR A 167 68.68 -32.79 31.47
CA THR A 167 69.44 -31.54 31.62
C THR A 167 69.63 -31.12 33.08
N GLN A 168 68.61 -31.28 33.93
CA GLN A 168 68.65 -30.85 35.33
C GLN A 168 69.00 -31.98 36.31
N GLY A 169 68.75 -33.24 35.95
CA GLY A 169 68.95 -34.39 36.83
C GLY A 169 70.15 -35.24 36.44
N GLU A 170 70.01 -35.99 35.34
CA GLU A 170 70.99 -37.03 34.96
C GLU A 170 72.36 -36.46 34.58
N TYR A 171 72.40 -35.39 33.79
CA TYR A 171 73.66 -34.80 33.32
C TYR A 171 74.49 -34.22 34.48
N PRO A 172 73.94 -33.34 35.36
CA PRO A 172 74.71 -32.82 36.49
C PRO A 172 75.19 -33.91 37.45
N GLN A 173 74.43 -35.00 37.60
CA GLN A 173 74.84 -36.15 38.41
C GLN A 173 76.03 -36.89 37.77
N GLN A 174 75.97 -37.18 36.47
CA GLN A 174 77.06 -37.83 35.72
C GLN A 174 78.31 -36.95 35.68
N GLU A 175 78.14 -35.64 35.51
CA GLU A 175 79.23 -34.67 35.52
C GLU A 175 79.93 -34.65 36.88
N LYS A 176 79.17 -34.53 37.99
CA LYS A 176 79.74 -34.58 39.35
C LYS A 176 80.43 -35.90 39.66
N GLU A 177 79.91 -37.03 39.19
CA GLU A 177 80.54 -38.34 39.37
C GLU A 177 81.90 -38.41 38.67
N LEU A 178 81.96 -37.96 37.40
CA LEU A 178 83.20 -37.92 36.65
C LEU A 178 84.19 -36.89 37.21
N GLU A 179 83.73 -35.71 37.63
CA GLU A 179 84.54 -34.71 38.34
C GLU A 179 85.14 -35.29 39.63
N GLY A 180 84.34 -36.01 40.42
CA GLY A 180 84.82 -36.73 41.59
C GLY A 180 85.89 -37.77 41.24
N SER A 181 85.71 -38.52 40.14
CA SER A 181 86.71 -39.49 39.67
C SER A 181 88.02 -38.83 39.22
N VAL A 182 87.94 -37.65 38.61
CA VAL A 182 89.10 -36.84 38.21
C VAL A 182 89.83 -36.36 39.45
N ALA A 183 89.11 -35.82 40.45
CA ALA A 183 89.67 -35.34 41.70
C ALA A 183 90.40 -36.46 42.47
N ILE A 184 89.80 -37.66 42.57
CA ILE A 184 90.44 -38.82 43.21
C ILE A 184 91.71 -39.23 42.45
N ALA A 185 91.67 -39.28 41.11
CA ALA A 185 92.83 -39.64 40.31
C ALA A 185 93.93 -38.57 40.35
N GLU A 186 93.58 -37.30 40.52
CA GLU A 186 94.49 -36.18 40.76
C GLU A 186 95.22 -36.35 42.09
N GLU A 187 94.49 -36.61 43.18
CA GLU A 187 95.08 -36.87 44.49
C GLU A 187 95.97 -38.13 44.50
N GLU A 188 95.57 -39.21 43.80
CA GLU A 188 96.42 -40.40 43.62
C GLU A 188 97.75 -40.05 42.92
N LEU A 189 97.71 -39.18 41.91
CA LEU A 189 98.90 -38.73 41.20
C LEU A 189 99.81 -37.90 42.09
N ILE A 190 99.26 -36.92 42.82
CA ILE A 190 100.00 -36.08 43.76
C ILE A 190 100.70 -36.97 44.80
N ARG A 191 99.96 -37.91 45.40
CA ARG A 191 100.51 -38.84 46.38
C ARG A 191 101.62 -39.74 45.80
N ALA A 192 101.45 -40.22 44.57
CA ALA A 192 102.46 -41.01 43.89
C ALA A 192 103.73 -40.18 43.59
N GLN A 193 103.57 -38.91 43.19
CA GLN A 193 104.66 -37.97 42.95
C GLN A 193 105.44 -37.65 44.22
N ASP A 194 104.75 -37.32 45.31
CA ASP A 194 105.37 -37.08 46.62
C ASP A 194 106.19 -38.29 47.10
N ASN A 195 105.63 -39.50 46.95
CA ASN A 195 106.31 -40.74 47.30
C ASN A 195 107.55 -40.99 46.41
N TYR A 196 107.45 -40.70 45.12
CA TYR A 196 108.57 -40.81 44.18
C TYR A 196 109.68 -39.82 44.53
N ASP A 197 109.35 -38.55 44.76
CA ASP A 197 110.30 -37.50 45.09
C ASP A 197 110.99 -37.74 46.43
N PHE A 198 110.23 -38.18 47.44
CA PHE A 198 110.78 -38.63 48.72
C PHE A 198 111.76 -39.80 48.53
N THR A 199 111.36 -40.83 47.77
CA THR A 199 112.20 -42.01 47.51
C THR A 199 113.46 -41.63 46.73
N LYS A 200 113.35 -40.74 45.75
CA LYS A 200 114.46 -40.20 44.95
C LYS A 200 115.48 -39.47 45.82
N GLN A 201 115.03 -38.70 46.82
CA GLN A 201 115.93 -38.07 47.79
C GLN A 201 116.62 -39.10 48.71
N GLN A 202 115.93 -40.17 49.12
CA GLN A 202 116.50 -41.22 49.96
C GLN A 202 117.55 -42.06 49.23
N VAL A 203 117.33 -42.37 47.94
CA VAL A 203 118.33 -43.05 47.08
C VAL A 203 119.60 -42.21 46.97
N LYS A 204 119.50 -40.89 46.78
CA LYS A 204 120.67 -39.98 46.75
C LYS A 204 121.50 -40.02 48.04
N LYS A 205 120.85 -40.31 49.18
CA LYS A 205 121.46 -40.41 50.50
C LYS A 205 121.90 -41.84 50.87
N GLY A 206 121.65 -42.83 50.01
CA GLY A 206 122.02 -44.24 50.21
C GLY A 206 121.05 -45.09 51.04
N TYR A 207 119.88 -44.55 51.42
CA TYR A 207 118.92 -45.24 52.32
C TYR A 207 117.91 -46.16 51.62
N ARG A 208 117.82 -46.14 50.29
CA ARG A 208 116.88 -46.95 49.48
C ARG A 208 117.53 -47.43 48.18
N THR A 209 116.92 -48.46 47.56
CA THR A 209 117.42 -49.08 46.33
C THR A 209 116.94 -48.36 45.06
N GLN A 210 117.71 -48.51 43.97
CA GLN A 210 117.33 -47.96 42.66
C GLN A 210 116.06 -48.62 42.10
N ASN A 211 115.87 -49.91 42.39
CA ASN A 211 114.67 -50.66 41.99
C ASN A 211 113.40 -50.10 42.65
N GLU A 212 113.45 -49.72 43.93
CA GLU A 212 112.32 -49.08 44.62
C GLU A 212 111.96 -47.70 44.02
N MET A 213 112.96 -46.93 43.58
CA MET A 213 112.73 -45.64 42.92
C MET A 213 112.07 -45.81 41.56
N GLU A 214 112.55 -46.75 40.73
CA GLU A 214 111.92 -47.06 39.44
C GLU A 214 110.51 -47.64 39.62
N ALA A 215 110.25 -48.46 40.63
CA ALA A 215 108.89 -48.92 40.94
C ALA A 215 107.93 -47.76 41.25
N ASN A 216 108.36 -46.78 42.06
CA ASN A 216 107.56 -45.59 42.35
C ASN A 216 107.39 -44.68 41.12
N ARG A 217 108.39 -44.60 40.24
CA ARG A 217 108.27 -43.90 38.95
C ARG A 217 107.21 -44.53 38.05
N VAL A 218 107.15 -45.87 38.02
CA VAL A 218 106.11 -46.61 37.30
C VAL A 218 104.74 -46.33 37.93
N ALA A 219 104.64 -46.27 39.26
CA ALA A 219 103.41 -45.90 39.95
C ALA A 219 102.93 -44.48 39.61
N VAL A 220 103.83 -43.50 39.51
CA VAL A 220 103.50 -42.14 39.01
C VAL A 220 102.93 -42.22 37.61
N LYS A 221 103.60 -42.92 36.68
CA LYS A 221 103.09 -43.08 35.31
C LYS A 221 101.72 -43.75 35.28
N GLN A 222 101.49 -44.77 36.10
CA GLN A 222 100.18 -45.42 36.21
C GLN A 222 99.10 -44.44 36.69
N ALA A 223 99.39 -43.64 37.72
CA ALA A 223 98.48 -42.61 38.21
C ALA A 223 98.22 -41.50 37.17
N GLU A 224 99.24 -41.07 36.41
CA GLU A 224 99.08 -40.13 35.29
C GLU A 224 98.15 -40.68 34.21
N PHE A 225 98.30 -41.96 33.84
CA PHE A 225 97.42 -42.60 32.87
C PHE A 225 95.98 -42.71 33.39
N LYS A 226 95.79 -43.01 34.68
CA LYS A 226 94.45 -43.01 35.30
C LYS A 226 93.82 -41.62 35.25
N LEU A 227 94.55 -40.58 35.65
CA LEU A 227 94.06 -39.20 35.62
C LEU A 227 93.71 -38.78 34.19
N ARG A 228 94.59 -39.08 33.22
CA ARG A 228 94.32 -38.80 31.80
C ARG A 228 93.04 -39.51 31.34
N GLY A 229 92.87 -40.78 31.71
CA GLY A 229 91.66 -41.54 31.39
C GLY A 229 90.39 -40.95 32.00
N ALA A 230 90.44 -40.50 33.26
CA ALA A 230 89.31 -39.83 33.92
C ALA A 230 88.97 -38.48 33.26
N LYS A 231 89.99 -37.66 32.97
CA LYS A 231 89.80 -36.37 32.27
C LYS A 231 89.25 -36.54 30.86
N GLU A 232 89.69 -37.55 30.13
CA GLU A 232 89.17 -37.83 28.79
C GLU A 232 87.70 -38.25 28.83
N LYS A 233 87.32 -39.08 29.81
CA LYS A 233 85.89 -39.44 30.03
C LYS A 233 85.03 -38.21 30.32
N LEU A 234 85.50 -37.30 31.17
CA LEU A 234 84.79 -36.05 31.47
C LEU A 234 84.64 -35.18 30.22
N LYS A 235 85.70 -35.03 29.42
CA LYS A 235 85.65 -34.30 28.14
C LYS A 235 84.67 -34.93 27.16
N VAL A 236 84.68 -36.25 27.00
CA VAL A 236 83.75 -36.96 26.10
C VAL A 236 82.30 -36.70 26.53
N LEU A 237 82.01 -36.73 27.84
CA LEU A 237 80.68 -36.42 28.37
C LEU A 237 80.26 -34.98 28.03
N GLN A 238 81.11 -33.99 28.32
CA GLN A 238 80.79 -32.58 28.16
C GLN A 238 80.69 -32.15 26.70
N ASP A 239 81.64 -32.57 25.87
CA ASP A 239 81.75 -32.07 24.50
C ASP A 239 80.91 -32.82 23.49
N TYR A 240 80.68 -34.12 23.71
CA TYR A 240 80.01 -34.99 22.74
C TYR A 240 78.69 -35.54 23.28
N ASP A 241 78.71 -36.28 24.39
CA ASP A 241 77.51 -36.99 24.84
C ASP A 241 76.39 -36.04 25.24
N LYS A 242 76.70 -34.97 26.01
CA LYS A 242 75.72 -33.93 26.35
C LYS A 242 75.10 -33.32 25.12
N LYS A 243 75.93 -32.82 24.19
CA LYS A 243 75.45 -32.11 22.99
C LYS A 243 74.62 -33.02 22.09
N ARG A 244 75.02 -34.29 21.96
CA ARG A 244 74.28 -35.30 21.19
C ARG A 244 72.92 -35.59 21.82
N LYS A 245 72.89 -35.92 23.11
CA LYS A 245 71.66 -36.34 23.80
C LYS A 245 70.66 -35.20 23.96
N VAL A 246 71.14 -33.98 24.26
CA VAL A 246 70.27 -32.78 24.29
C VAL A 246 69.63 -32.55 22.93
N LYS A 247 70.43 -32.56 21.84
CA LYS A 247 69.87 -32.37 20.48
C LYS A 247 68.87 -33.44 20.09
N GLU A 248 69.11 -34.69 20.49
CA GLU A 248 68.20 -35.81 20.25
C GLU A 248 66.85 -35.60 20.96
N LEU A 249 66.89 -35.27 22.27
CA LEU A 249 65.69 -35.00 23.07
C LEU A 249 64.96 -33.73 22.63
N GLU A 250 65.68 -32.67 22.26
CA GLU A 250 65.11 -31.45 21.68
C GLU A 250 64.42 -31.72 20.34
N ALA A 251 65.05 -32.51 19.47
CA ALA A 251 64.45 -32.91 18.19
C ALA A 251 63.16 -33.72 18.41
N ASN A 252 63.18 -34.66 19.37
CA ASN A 252 62.01 -35.46 19.73
C ASN A 252 60.88 -34.61 20.31
N ALA A 253 61.17 -33.70 21.24
CA ALA A 253 60.18 -32.77 21.79
C ALA A 253 59.58 -31.86 20.70
N LYS A 254 60.40 -31.39 19.76
CA LYS A 254 59.94 -30.58 18.62
C LYS A 254 59.10 -31.38 17.64
N GLU A 255 59.40 -32.65 17.43
CA GLU A 255 58.59 -33.53 16.59
C GLU A 255 57.17 -33.68 17.17
N PHE A 256 57.05 -33.94 18.47
CA PHE A 256 55.75 -34.01 19.14
C PHE A 256 55.02 -32.67 19.21
N GLU A 257 55.74 -31.55 19.31
CA GLU A 257 55.15 -30.21 19.21
C GLU A 257 54.48 -30.00 17.84
N LEU A 258 55.16 -30.40 16.76
CA LEU A 258 54.62 -30.32 15.41
C LEU A 258 53.47 -31.32 15.19
N GLU A 259 53.53 -32.52 15.78
CA GLU A 259 52.42 -33.48 15.79
C GLU A 259 51.19 -32.87 16.46
N LEU A 260 51.36 -32.28 17.64
CA LEU A 260 50.29 -31.59 18.36
C LEU A 260 49.67 -30.46 17.53
N ALA A 261 50.50 -29.61 16.92
CA ALA A 261 50.02 -28.53 16.06
C ALA A 261 49.19 -29.06 14.87
N ARG A 262 49.62 -30.18 14.25
CA ARG A 262 48.86 -30.82 13.16
C ARG A 262 47.53 -31.39 13.65
N VAL A 263 47.51 -32.01 14.83
CA VAL A 263 46.27 -32.56 15.42
C VAL A 263 45.28 -31.43 15.72
N LYS A 264 45.73 -30.30 16.29
CA LYS A 264 44.89 -29.12 16.54
C LYS A 264 44.29 -28.56 15.25
N LEU A 265 45.09 -28.37 14.20
CA LEU A 265 44.59 -27.89 12.91
C LEU A 265 43.57 -28.85 12.28
N LYS A 266 43.79 -30.17 12.39
CA LYS A 266 42.86 -31.19 11.90
C LYS A 266 41.56 -31.17 12.70
N ALA A 267 41.64 -31.01 14.03
CA ALA A 267 40.49 -30.90 14.91
C ALA A 267 39.64 -29.68 14.56
N ASP A 268 40.24 -28.49 14.46
CA ASP A 268 39.54 -27.25 14.11
C ASP A 268 38.84 -27.36 12.75
N SER A 269 39.51 -27.94 11.75
CA SER A 269 38.95 -28.17 10.43
C SER A 269 37.75 -29.13 10.48
N ALA A 270 37.89 -30.26 11.17
CA ALA A 270 36.82 -31.25 11.32
C ALA A 270 35.62 -30.71 12.11
N GLU A 271 35.85 -29.94 13.17
CA GLU A 271 34.79 -29.29 13.95
C GLU A 271 34.09 -28.22 13.11
N THR A 272 34.84 -27.40 12.37
CA THR A 272 34.27 -26.40 11.46
C THR A 272 33.37 -27.07 10.42
N GLN A 273 33.83 -28.16 9.81
CA GLN A 273 33.04 -28.90 8.82
C GLN A 273 31.77 -29.50 9.44
N ALA A 274 31.87 -30.15 10.61
CA ALA A 274 30.72 -30.69 11.30
C ALA A 274 29.73 -29.60 11.77
N SER A 275 30.23 -28.43 12.18
CA SER A 275 29.39 -27.29 12.58
C SER A 275 28.62 -26.72 11.40
N LYS A 276 29.25 -26.61 10.23
CA LYS A 276 28.61 -26.15 8.98
C LYS A 276 27.59 -27.15 8.48
N ASP A 277 27.88 -28.44 8.59
CA ASP A 277 26.93 -29.51 8.28
C ASP A 277 25.69 -29.43 9.19
N TYR A 278 25.89 -29.24 10.50
CA TYR A 278 24.78 -29.06 11.46
C TYR A 278 23.94 -27.82 11.15
N GLU A 279 24.58 -26.67 10.93
CA GLU A 279 23.87 -25.42 10.56
C GLU A 279 23.05 -25.60 9.27
N ALA A 280 23.60 -26.30 8.27
CA ALA A 280 22.89 -26.57 7.02
C ALA A 280 21.64 -27.45 7.22
N GLN A 281 21.75 -28.52 8.02
CA GLN A 281 20.58 -29.39 8.31
C GLN A 281 19.53 -28.67 9.16
N LYS A 282 19.96 -27.87 10.14
CA LYS A 282 19.06 -27.05 10.95
C LYS A 282 18.26 -26.05 10.12
N LEU A 283 18.93 -25.35 9.20
CA LEU A 283 18.24 -24.44 8.27
C LEU A 283 17.26 -25.18 7.37
N LYS A 284 17.63 -26.37 6.90
CA LYS A 284 16.75 -27.21 6.09
C LYS A 284 15.50 -27.63 6.87
N SER A 285 15.65 -28.13 8.09
CA SER A 285 14.50 -28.46 8.97
C SER A 285 13.59 -27.25 9.16
N ALA A 286 14.15 -26.08 9.51
CA ALA A 286 13.37 -24.87 9.72
C ALA A 286 12.55 -24.45 8.48
N VAL A 287 13.15 -24.55 7.29
CA VAL A 287 12.47 -24.23 6.02
C VAL A 287 11.33 -25.21 5.74
N GLU A 288 11.53 -26.52 5.96
CA GLU A 288 10.46 -27.51 5.73
C GLU A 288 9.33 -27.35 6.76
N GLN A 289 9.65 -27.03 8.02
CA GLN A 289 8.65 -26.71 9.05
C GLN A 289 7.82 -25.48 8.66
N GLU A 290 8.45 -24.42 8.16
CA GLU A 290 7.75 -23.21 7.70
C GLU A 290 6.79 -23.52 6.55
N LYS A 291 7.22 -24.35 5.59
CA LYS A 291 6.34 -24.81 4.50
C LYS A 291 5.14 -25.59 5.02
N LEU A 292 5.34 -26.48 5.99
CA LEU A 292 4.27 -27.26 6.61
C LEU A 292 3.27 -26.34 7.34
N VAL A 293 3.75 -25.36 8.10
CA VAL A 293 2.90 -24.37 8.78
C VAL A 293 2.09 -23.57 7.76
N ARG A 294 2.73 -23.08 6.69
CA ARG A 294 2.04 -22.37 5.62
C ARG A 294 0.96 -23.24 4.98
N LEU A 295 1.26 -24.50 4.67
CA LEU A 295 0.29 -25.40 4.04
C LEU A 295 -0.88 -25.74 4.98
N ASN A 296 -0.61 -25.95 6.27
CA ASN A 296 -1.66 -26.15 7.27
C ASN A 296 -2.58 -24.93 7.39
N SER A 297 -2.03 -23.71 7.35
CA SER A 297 -2.84 -22.49 7.33
C SER A 297 -3.75 -22.41 6.09
N GLN A 298 -3.30 -22.92 4.93
CA GLN A 298 -4.12 -23.01 3.72
C GLN A 298 -5.23 -24.07 3.88
N ILE A 299 -4.95 -25.21 4.51
CA ILE A 299 -5.95 -26.25 4.81
C ILE A 299 -7.03 -25.70 5.75
N GLU A 300 -6.65 -24.94 6.77
CA GLU A 300 -7.60 -24.26 7.66
C GLU A 300 -8.43 -23.22 6.88
N ALA A 301 -7.79 -22.46 5.98
CA ALA A 301 -8.45 -21.50 5.10
C ALA A 301 -9.42 -22.13 4.10
N CYS A 302 -9.32 -23.45 3.81
CA CYS A 302 -10.34 -24.15 3.02
C CYS A 302 -11.70 -24.21 3.72
N THR A 303 -11.74 -24.09 5.06
CA THR A 303 -12.99 -24.03 5.82
C THR A 303 -13.35 -22.59 6.12
N MET A 304 -14.24 -22.01 5.32
CA MET A 304 -14.64 -20.62 5.48
C MET A 304 -15.76 -20.47 6.51
N ARG A 305 -15.49 -19.69 7.56
CA ARG A 305 -16.43 -19.41 8.65
C ARG A 305 -16.95 -17.97 8.59
N ALA A 306 -18.22 -17.78 8.95
CA ALA A 306 -18.86 -16.47 8.93
C ALA A 306 -18.25 -15.53 10.00
N PRO A 307 -17.70 -14.35 9.63
CA PRO A 307 -17.12 -13.42 10.61
C PRO A 307 -18.18 -12.73 11.48
N GLN A 308 -19.43 -12.66 11.00
CA GLN A 308 -20.58 -12.07 11.69
C GLN A 308 -21.87 -12.84 11.37
N SER A 309 -22.95 -12.56 12.09
CA SER A 309 -24.25 -13.15 11.76
C SER A 309 -24.91 -12.33 10.65
N GLY A 310 -25.49 -12.98 9.65
CA GLY A 310 -26.05 -12.29 8.49
C GLY A 310 -26.67 -13.23 7.47
N GLN A 311 -27.28 -12.68 6.43
CA GLN A 311 -27.81 -13.45 5.33
C GLN A 311 -26.72 -13.67 4.27
N ILE A 312 -26.60 -14.88 3.73
CA ILE A 312 -25.63 -15.19 2.67
C ILE A 312 -26.12 -14.60 1.36
N VAL A 313 -25.26 -13.81 0.71
CA VAL A 313 -25.41 -13.35 -0.67
C VAL A 313 -24.18 -13.80 -1.45
N TYR A 314 -24.36 -14.44 -2.60
CA TYR A 314 -23.19 -14.84 -3.41
C TYR A 314 -22.53 -13.61 -4.03
N ALA A 315 -21.21 -13.55 -3.96
CA ALA A 315 -20.48 -12.43 -4.53
C ALA A 315 -20.57 -12.49 -6.07
N THR A 316 -21.34 -11.60 -6.67
CA THR A 316 -21.42 -11.57 -8.15
C THR A 316 -20.06 -11.19 -8.73
N ILE A 317 -19.52 -12.05 -9.59
CA ILE A 317 -18.33 -11.73 -10.37
C ILE A 317 -18.72 -10.64 -11.37
N GLN A 318 -18.47 -9.37 -11.04
CA GLN A 318 -18.51 -8.28 -12.02
C GLN A 318 -17.33 -8.42 -12.98
N SER A 319 -17.35 -9.44 -13.84
CA SER A 319 -16.44 -9.51 -14.99
C SER A 319 -16.89 -8.45 -15.98
N SER A 320 -16.18 -7.32 -16.00
CA SER A 320 -16.45 -6.18 -16.88
C SER A 320 -16.12 -6.44 -18.36
N SER A 321 -15.84 -7.67 -18.74
CA SER A 321 -15.41 -8.01 -20.10
C SER A 321 -15.91 -9.39 -20.50
N SER A 322 -16.80 -9.37 -21.49
CA SER A 322 -17.02 -10.42 -22.49
C SER A 322 -18.12 -11.46 -22.23
N ARG A 323 -18.78 -11.76 -23.34
CA ARG A 323 -19.80 -12.80 -23.53
C ARG A 323 -19.15 -14.16 -23.27
N GLY A 324 -19.63 -14.88 -22.26
CA GLY A 324 -19.31 -16.29 -22.06
C GLY A 324 -18.97 -16.63 -20.62
N SER A 325 -19.91 -17.30 -19.94
CA SER A 325 -19.74 -17.99 -18.66
C SER A 325 -19.15 -17.13 -17.54
N GLY A 326 -19.98 -16.27 -16.94
CA GLY A 326 -19.71 -15.91 -15.54
C GLY A 326 -19.72 -17.21 -14.76
N GLU A 327 -18.57 -17.62 -14.21
CA GLU A 327 -18.50 -18.77 -13.30
C GLU A 327 -19.41 -18.47 -12.12
N SER A 328 -20.63 -18.99 -12.19
CA SER A 328 -21.58 -18.93 -11.08
C SER A 328 -20.93 -19.61 -9.89
N ILE A 329 -20.95 -18.94 -8.74
CA ILE A 329 -20.45 -19.52 -7.50
C ILE A 329 -21.45 -20.60 -7.08
N GLU A 330 -21.11 -21.84 -7.42
CA GLU A 330 -21.93 -23.02 -7.19
C GLU A 330 -21.06 -24.15 -6.65
N GLN A 331 -21.71 -25.18 -6.10
CA GLN A 331 -21.02 -26.39 -5.70
C GLN A 331 -20.31 -27.01 -6.93
N GLY A 332 -19.02 -27.31 -6.79
CA GLY A 332 -18.16 -27.80 -7.88
C GLY A 332 -17.49 -26.72 -8.72
N ALA A 333 -17.80 -25.43 -8.52
CA ALA A 333 -17.13 -24.34 -9.22
C ALA A 333 -15.68 -24.16 -8.73
N THR A 334 -14.80 -23.75 -9.65
CA THR A 334 -13.40 -23.42 -9.34
C THR A 334 -13.30 -21.97 -8.87
N VAL A 335 -12.59 -21.73 -7.78
CA VAL A 335 -12.30 -20.41 -7.22
C VAL A 335 -10.81 -20.17 -7.18
N ARG A 336 -10.40 -18.93 -7.49
CA ARG A 336 -9.00 -18.47 -7.42
C ARG A 336 -8.73 -17.71 -6.11
N GLU A 337 -7.45 -17.61 -5.76
CA GLU A 337 -6.99 -16.80 -4.63
C GLU A 337 -7.60 -15.38 -4.69
N ARG A 338 -8.07 -14.89 -3.54
CA ARG A 338 -8.70 -13.56 -3.33
C ARG A 338 -9.99 -13.33 -4.10
N GLN A 339 -10.56 -14.34 -4.74
CA GLN A 339 -11.90 -14.24 -5.30
C GLN A 339 -12.91 -14.14 -4.16
N ALA A 340 -13.74 -13.10 -4.19
CA ALA A 340 -14.89 -12.98 -3.31
C ALA A 340 -15.89 -14.11 -3.62
N ILE A 341 -16.31 -14.83 -2.59
CA ILE A 341 -17.24 -15.96 -2.71
C ILE A 341 -18.58 -15.58 -2.08
N ILE A 342 -18.56 -15.02 -0.87
CA ILE A 342 -19.77 -14.73 -0.08
C ILE A 342 -19.71 -13.29 0.45
N ASN A 343 -20.83 -12.58 0.35
CA ASN A 343 -21.08 -11.33 1.03
C ASN A 343 -22.08 -11.57 2.17
N LEU A 344 -21.74 -11.07 3.35
CA LEU A 344 -22.54 -11.14 4.56
C LEU A 344 -22.94 -9.71 4.98
N PRO A 345 -24.03 -9.16 4.40
CA PRO A 345 -24.59 -7.89 4.83
C PRO A 345 -25.17 -7.99 6.25
N ASP A 346 -24.91 -6.97 7.06
CA ASP A 346 -25.54 -6.80 8.37
C ASP A 346 -26.92 -6.13 8.19
N LEU A 347 -27.98 -6.94 8.34
CA LEU A 347 -29.37 -6.49 8.20
C LEU A 347 -29.88 -5.68 9.41
N THR A 348 -29.08 -5.51 10.47
CA THR A 348 -29.49 -4.72 11.65
C THR A 348 -29.30 -3.22 11.45
N GLN A 349 -28.41 -2.82 10.55
CA GLN A 349 -28.10 -1.42 10.28
C GLN A 349 -28.05 -1.21 8.77
N MET A 350 -29.01 -0.45 8.26
CA MET A 350 -29.12 -0.15 6.83
C MET A 350 -28.80 1.32 6.58
N LYS A 351 -28.20 1.58 5.42
CA LYS A 351 -27.97 2.92 4.89
C LYS A 351 -28.57 3.05 3.50
N VAL A 352 -28.93 4.27 3.11
CA VAL A 352 -29.29 4.58 1.73
C VAL A 352 -28.16 5.41 1.14
N ASP A 353 -27.62 4.94 0.02
CA ASP A 353 -26.57 5.66 -0.71
C ASP A 353 -27.24 6.57 -1.74
N VAL A 354 -27.28 7.87 -1.43
CA VAL A 354 -27.97 8.88 -2.23
C VAL A 354 -26.96 9.66 -3.04
N ARG A 355 -27.26 9.90 -4.32
CA ARG A 355 -26.44 10.74 -5.18
C ARG A 355 -27.04 12.12 -5.30
N LEU A 356 -26.27 13.14 -4.90
CA LEU A 356 -26.73 14.52 -4.85
C LEU A 356 -25.92 15.39 -5.80
N HIS A 357 -26.60 16.27 -6.52
CA HIS A 357 -25.96 17.20 -7.45
C HIS A 357 -25.16 18.28 -6.69
N GLU A 358 -24.07 18.77 -7.27
CA GLU A 358 -23.20 19.82 -6.69
C GLU A 358 -23.98 21.06 -6.21
N SER A 359 -25.07 21.45 -6.89
CA SER A 359 -25.89 22.60 -6.50
C SER A 359 -26.59 22.45 -5.15
N LEU A 360 -26.71 21.23 -4.64
CA LEU A 360 -27.48 20.89 -3.43
C LEU A 360 -26.59 20.58 -2.23
N ILE A 361 -25.31 20.26 -2.45
CA ILE A 361 -24.38 19.82 -1.40
C ILE A 361 -24.12 20.90 -0.34
N ASN A 362 -24.11 22.17 -0.75
CA ASN A 362 -23.85 23.31 0.15
C ASN A 362 -24.89 23.47 1.26
N ASN A 363 -26.09 22.93 1.05
CA ASN A 363 -27.20 23.04 1.98
C ASN A 363 -27.30 21.83 2.94
N ILE A 364 -26.45 20.82 2.77
CA ILE A 364 -26.54 19.56 3.52
C ILE A 364 -25.43 19.51 4.55
N ARG A 365 -25.79 19.11 5.77
CA ARG A 365 -24.87 18.91 6.88
C ARG A 365 -25.06 17.52 7.46
N LYS A 366 -24.02 17.05 8.12
CA LYS A 366 -24.11 15.84 8.95
C LYS A 366 -25.18 16.04 10.03
N ASP A 367 -25.85 14.96 10.39
CA ASP A 367 -26.86 14.89 11.45
C ASP A 367 -28.21 15.56 11.13
N LEU A 368 -28.47 15.91 9.86
CA LEU A 368 -29.78 16.37 9.44
C LEU A 368 -30.83 15.24 9.49
N PRO A 369 -32.06 15.51 9.94
CA PRO A 369 -33.13 14.53 9.96
C PRO A 369 -33.68 14.28 8.56
N VAL A 370 -33.97 13.02 8.27
CA VAL A 370 -34.37 12.57 6.93
C VAL A 370 -35.61 11.68 7.04
N ARG A 371 -36.55 11.85 6.10
CA ARG A 371 -37.68 10.95 5.91
C ARG A 371 -37.40 10.04 4.72
N ILE A 372 -37.47 8.74 4.94
CA ILE A 372 -37.16 7.74 3.93
C ILE A 372 -38.44 6.99 3.61
N LYS A 373 -38.78 6.90 2.33
CA LYS A 373 -39.90 6.13 1.81
C LYS A 373 -39.35 5.05 0.89
N ILE A 374 -39.68 3.80 1.17
CA ILE A 374 -39.18 2.65 0.40
C ILE A 374 -40.28 2.22 -0.56
N ASP A 375 -39.96 2.04 -1.84
CA ASP A 375 -40.96 1.73 -2.87
C ASP A 375 -41.74 0.44 -2.58
N ALA A 376 -41.08 -0.54 -1.95
CA ALA A 376 -41.70 -1.80 -1.55
C ALA A 376 -42.71 -1.66 -0.40
N PHE A 377 -42.66 -0.57 0.39
CA PHE A 377 -43.54 -0.31 1.52
C PHE A 377 -44.08 1.13 1.46
N PRO A 378 -44.98 1.45 0.51
CA PRO A 378 -45.41 2.82 0.25
C PRO A 378 -46.21 3.46 1.39
N ASP A 379 -46.79 2.65 2.29
CA ASP A 379 -47.62 3.09 3.41
C ASP A 379 -46.81 3.43 4.67
N ARG A 380 -45.49 3.21 4.66
CA ARG A 380 -44.61 3.46 5.81
C ARG A 380 -43.54 4.50 5.48
N GLN A 381 -43.34 5.43 6.41
CA GLN A 381 -42.25 6.38 6.39
C GLN A 381 -41.25 6.00 7.47
N PHE A 382 -39.99 5.88 7.06
CA PHE A 382 -38.87 5.60 7.93
C PHE A 382 -38.14 6.89 8.30
N LYS A 383 -37.56 6.93 9.49
CA LYS A 383 -36.72 8.02 9.97
C LYS A 383 -35.26 7.65 9.74
N GLY A 384 -34.49 8.61 9.23
CA GLY A 384 -33.06 8.47 9.04
C GLY A 384 -32.32 9.75 9.40
N VAL A 385 -31.00 9.64 9.40
CA VAL A 385 -30.09 10.75 9.69
C VAL A 385 -28.95 10.72 8.67
N VAL A 386 -28.54 11.89 8.17
CA VAL A 386 -27.37 12.00 7.29
C VAL A 386 -26.11 11.64 8.06
N SER A 387 -25.48 10.50 7.75
CA SER A 387 -24.29 10.01 8.44
C SER A 387 -23.01 10.57 7.84
N PHE A 388 -22.95 10.59 6.51
CA PHE A 388 -21.75 10.99 5.77
C PHE A 388 -22.12 11.67 4.46
N VAL A 389 -21.36 12.70 4.11
CA VAL A 389 -21.48 13.42 2.85
C VAL A 389 -20.09 13.42 2.24
N SER A 390 -19.93 12.78 1.08
CA SER A 390 -18.64 12.76 0.38
C SER A 390 -18.22 14.17 0.03
N SER A 391 -16.97 14.52 0.32
CA SER A 391 -16.36 15.79 -0.09
C SER A 391 -15.79 15.74 -1.51
N VAL A 392 -15.77 14.55 -2.12
CA VAL A 392 -15.22 14.31 -3.46
C VAL A 392 -16.36 13.83 -4.37
N PRO A 393 -16.54 14.43 -5.56
CA PRO A 393 -17.54 13.95 -6.50
C PRO A 393 -17.18 12.54 -6.98
N MET A 394 -18.19 11.70 -7.16
CA MET A 394 -18.00 10.38 -7.74
C MET A 394 -17.47 10.53 -9.17
N GLN A 395 -16.44 9.75 -9.52
CA GLN A 395 -15.96 9.68 -10.90
C GLN A 395 -16.96 8.87 -11.73
N GLY A 396 -17.68 9.53 -12.64
CA GLY A 396 -18.58 8.85 -13.57
C GLY A 396 -17.83 7.84 -14.43
N ARG A 397 -18.42 6.66 -14.68
CA ARG A 397 -17.81 5.55 -15.44
C ARG A 397 -17.61 5.84 -16.95
N TRP A 398 -17.97 7.04 -17.40
CA TRP A 398 -17.84 7.57 -18.78
C TRP A 398 -17.60 9.09 -18.72
N PRO A 399 -16.89 9.73 -19.67
CA PRO A 399 -16.46 11.13 -19.58
C PRO A 399 -17.63 12.10 -19.85
N ASN A 400 -18.60 12.17 -18.94
CA ASN A 400 -19.55 13.27 -18.85
C ASN A 400 -19.01 14.27 -17.81
N TYR A 401 -18.33 15.31 -18.28
CA TYR A 401 -17.69 16.33 -17.44
C TYR A 401 -18.67 17.29 -16.75
N ASP A 402 -19.97 17.21 -17.06
CA ASP A 402 -20.98 18.22 -16.69
C ASP A 402 -21.86 17.82 -15.48
N LEU A 403 -21.83 16.56 -15.04
CA LEU A 403 -22.65 16.08 -13.91
C LEU A 403 -21.77 15.62 -12.75
N ARG A 404 -21.55 16.51 -11.79
CA ARG A 404 -20.83 16.21 -10.53
C ARG A 404 -21.84 15.76 -9.48
N GLU A 405 -21.85 14.45 -9.26
CA GLU A 405 -22.66 13.82 -8.21
C GLU A 405 -21.78 13.54 -6.98
N TYR A 406 -22.27 13.90 -5.80
CA TYR A 406 -21.65 13.60 -4.53
C TYR A 406 -22.44 12.50 -3.83
N GLU A 407 -21.73 11.47 -3.38
CA GLU A 407 -22.32 10.37 -2.62
C GLU A 407 -22.63 10.84 -1.19
N THR A 408 -23.86 10.63 -0.75
CA THR A 408 -24.34 10.97 0.58
C THR A 408 -24.98 9.74 1.21
N GLU A 409 -24.46 9.32 2.35
CA GLU A 409 -24.97 8.19 3.09
C GLU A 409 -26.01 8.67 4.12
N VAL A 410 -27.17 8.03 4.09
CA VAL A 410 -28.24 8.26 5.07
C VAL A 410 -28.48 6.98 5.85
N ARG A 411 -28.20 7.02 7.16
CA ARG A 411 -28.42 5.88 8.05
C ARG A 411 -29.87 5.83 8.50
N LEU A 412 -30.50 4.64 8.46
CA LEU A 412 -31.81 4.44 9.07
C LEU A 412 -31.68 4.47 10.61
N ALA A 413 -32.61 5.16 11.27
CA ALA A 413 -32.61 5.38 12.72
C ALA A 413 -33.85 4.77 13.42
N ASP A 414 -34.67 4.00 12.70
CA ASP A 414 -35.82 3.29 13.26
C ASP A 414 -35.44 1.98 13.99
N ASP A 415 -36.45 1.30 14.54
CA ASP A 415 -36.26 0.07 15.30
C ASP A 415 -35.57 -1.04 14.48
N PRO A 416 -34.51 -1.67 15.00
CA PRO A 416 -33.77 -2.73 14.30
C PRO A 416 -34.62 -3.92 13.83
N GLU A 417 -35.74 -4.21 14.50
CA GLU A 417 -36.65 -5.30 14.10
C GLU A 417 -37.41 -4.98 12.82
N ILE A 418 -37.77 -3.71 12.61
CA ILE A 418 -38.42 -3.25 11.39
C ILE A 418 -37.38 -3.19 10.27
N ILE A 419 -36.17 -2.74 10.57
CA ILE A 419 -35.05 -2.66 9.62
C ILE A 419 -34.68 -4.04 9.07
N LYS A 420 -34.71 -5.11 9.89
CA LYS A 420 -34.49 -6.50 9.46
C LYS A 420 -35.44 -7.00 8.37
N THR A 421 -36.63 -6.39 8.23
CA THR A 421 -37.58 -6.76 7.17
C THR A 421 -37.20 -6.17 5.81
N LEU A 422 -36.31 -5.18 5.80
CA LEU A 422 -35.84 -4.52 4.59
C LEU A 422 -34.71 -5.33 3.96
N ARG A 423 -34.79 -5.51 2.64
CA ARG A 423 -33.74 -6.20 1.88
C ARG A 423 -32.79 -5.18 1.27
N PRO A 424 -31.46 -5.41 1.34
CA PRO A 424 -30.49 -4.65 0.56
C PRO A 424 -30.85 -4.72 -0.94
N GLY A 425 -30.56 -3.64 -1.68
CA GLY A 425 -30.87 -3.48 -3.10
C GLY A 425 -32.26 -2.91 -3.40
N LEU A 426 -33.12 -2.68 -2.39
CA LEU A 426 -34.37 -1.95 -2.58
C LEU A 426 -34.09 -0.48 -2.90
N THR A 427 -34.97 0.14 -3.67
CA THR A 427 -34.86 1.58 -3.96
C THR A 427 -35.65 2.38 -2.92
N ALA A 428 -35.01 3.42 -2.39
CA ALA A 428 -35.59 4.30 -1.38
C ALA A 428 -35.57 5.75 -1.87
N GLN A 429 -36.70 6.42 -1.70
CA GLN A 429 -36.82 7.87 -1.84
C GLN A 429 -36.51 8.52 -0.49
N VAL A 430 -35.65 9.52 -0.52
CA VAL A 430 -35.07 10.17 0.65
C VAL A 430 -35.41 11.64 0.61
N GLU A 431 -36.12 12.13 1.62
CA GLU A 431 -36.47 13.54 1.81
C GLU A 431 -35.66 14.08 2.99
N ILE A 432 -34.57 14.80 2.69
CA ILE A 432 -33.69 15.43 3.69
C ILE A 432 -34.31 16.75 4.13
N LEU A 433 -34.53 16.92 5.43
CA LEU A 433 -35.09 18.15 6.00
C LEU A 433 -33.93 19.11 6.30
N VAL A 434 -33.74 20.12 5.45
CA VAL A 434 -32.61 21.05 5.50
C VAL A 434 -32.83 22.15 6.53
N ASP A 435 -33.99 22.79 6.49
CA ASP A 435 -34.35 23.88 7.40
C ASP A 435 -35.87 23.92 7.58
N ASN A 436 -36.33 24.30 8.77
CA ASN A 436 -37.74 24.53 9.07
C ASN A 436 -37.86 25.88 9.77
N ARG A 437 -38.30 26.89 9.00
CA ARG A 437 -38.47 28.24 9.53
C ARG A 437 -39.93 28.49 9.86
N GLU A 438 -40.18 28.87 11.12
CA GLU A 438 -41.53 29.20 11.57
C GLU A 438 -41.90 30.64 11.17
N SER A 439 -43.14 30.84 10.71
CA SER A 439 -43.73 32.16 10.45
C SER A 439 -43.03 33.02 9.38
N VAL A 440 -42.58 32.39 8.29
CA VAL A 440 -41.96 33.08 7.15
C VAL A 440 -43.02 33.56 6.17
N LEU A 441 -42.87 34.80 5.69
CA LEU A 441 -43.71 35.36 4.64
C LEU A 441 -43.37 34.67 3.32
N GLN A 442 -44.30 33.86 2.81
CA GLN A 442 -44.08 33.05 1.62
C GLN A 442 -45.07 33.37 0.51
N MET A 443 -44.59 33.33 -0.74
CA MET A 443 -45.43 33.41 -1.93
C MET A 443 -45.12 32.25 -2.88
N PRO A 444 -46.07 31.82 -3.72
CA PRO A 444 -45.81 30.75 -4.69
C PRO A 444 -44.67 31.12 -5.65
N VAL A 445 -43.78 30.18 -5.98
CA VAL A 445 -42.64 30.41 -6.90
C VAL A 445 -43.12 30.96 -8.25
N GLN A 446 -44.29 30.51 -8.69
CA GLN A 446 -44.93 30.91 -9.95
C GLN A 446 -45.36 32.39 -10.00
N SER A 447 -45.37 33.09 -8.86
CA SER A 447 -45.67 34.53 -8.78
C SER A 447 -44.43 35.42 -8.89
N VAL A 448 -43.23 34.84 -8.79
CA VAL A 448 -41.98 35.60 -8.85
C VAL A 448 -41.50 35.70 -10.29
N LEU A 449 -41.26 36.92 -10.76
CA LEU A 449 -40.68 37.22 -12.07
C LEU A 449 -39.26 37.72 -11.91
N ALA A 450 -38.29 36.98 -12.43
CA ALA A 450 -36.90 37.43 -12.52
C ALA A 450 -36.70 38.20 -13.83
N VAL A 451 -36.43 39.50 -13.75
CA VAL A 451 -36.09 40.35 -14.91
C VAL A 451 -34.72 40.97 -14.65
N GLY A 452 -33.68 40.47 -15.33
CA GLY A 452 -32.29 40.84 -15.06
C GLY A 452 -31.81 40.31 -13.71
N ASN A 453 -31.22 41.19 -12.87
CA ASN A 453 -30.77 40.85 -11.51
C ASN A 453 -31.83 41.20 -10.43
N LYS A 454 -32.99 41.72 -10.83
CA LYS A 454 -34.05 42.16 -9.94
C LYS A 454 -35.23 41.20 -10.05
N GLN A 455 -35.85 40.88 -8.92
CA GLN A 455 -37.04 40.03 -8.85
C GLN A 455 -38.25 40.91 -8.61
N TYR A 456 -39.36 40.60 -9.26
CA TYR A 456 -40.59 41.36 -9.18
C TYR A 456 -41.77 40.44 -8.90
N ALA A 457 -42.79 40.97 -8.24
CA ALA A 457 -44.12 40.38 -8.20
C ALA A 457 -45.17 41.43 -8.51
N PHE A 458 -46.27 40.99 -9.09
CA PHE A 458 -47.44 41.82 -9.31
C PHE A 458 -48.46 41.55 -8.22
N VAL A 459 -48.80 42.59 -7.47
CA VAL A 459 -49.82 42.57 -6.41
C VAL A 459 -51.10 43.17 -6.98
N LEU A 460 -52.23 42.52 -6.78
CA LEU A 460 -53.53 43.03 -7.22
C LEU A 460 -54.07 44.04 -6.19
N SER A 461 -53.99 45.33 -6.51
CA SER A 461 -54.56 46.44 -5.72
C SER A 461 -55.94 46.86 -6.27
N LYS A 462 -56.71 47.66 -5.51
CA LYS A 462 -58.07 48.12 -5.89
C LYS A 462 -58.14 48.88 -7.23
N ASN A 463 -57.00 49.33 -7.74
CA ASN A 463 -56.86 50.12 -8.97
C ASN A 463 -56.11 49.38 -10.11
N GLY A 464 -55.80 48.08 -9.95
CA GLY A 464 -55.09 47.29 -10.96
C GLY A 464 -53.86 46.54 -10.42
N PRO A 465 -53.17 45.77 -11.30
CA PRO A 465 -51.91 45.11 -10.96
C PRO A 465 -50.81 46.14 -10.71
N GLU A 466 -50.24 46.13 -9.50
CA GLU A 466 -49.13 46.97 -9.12
C GLU A 466 -47.86 46.13 -9.07
N GLN A 467 -46.85 46.54 -9.83
CA GLN A 467 -45.55 45.92 -9.79
C GLN A 467 -44.78 46.34 -8.54
N ARG A 468 -44.22 45.36 -7.84
CA ARG A 468 -43.31 45.59 -6.71
C ARG A 468 -41.99 44.87 -6.91
N LEU A 469 -40.91 45.57 -6.56
CA LEU A 469 -39.58 44.98 -6.47
C LEU A 469 -39.52 44.08 -5.23
N LEU A 470 -39.07 42.85 -5.43
CA LEU A 470 -38.91 41.86 -4.38
C LEU A 470 -37.44 41.63 -4.07
N LYS A 471 -37.19 41.35 -2.80
CA LYS A 471 -35.96 40.72 -2.34
C LYS A 471 -36.33 39.36 -1.74
N VAL A 472 -36.02 38.29 -2.47
CA VAL A 472 -36.34 36.94 -2.01
C VAL A 472 -35.19 36.29 -1.25
N GLY A 473 -35.55 35.39 -0.33
CA GLY A 473 -34.64 34.53 0.43
C GLY A 473 -34.54 33.16 -0.22
N GLN A 474 -34.62 32.10 0.60
CA GLN A 474 -34.57 30.73 0.08
C GLN A 474 -35.87 30.32 -0.63
N SER A 475 -35.78 29.39 -1.56
CA SER A 475 -36.92 28.83 -2.27
C SER A 475 -37.02 27.32 -2.03
N ASN A 476 -38.25 26.82 -1.96
CA ASN A 476 -38.54 25.39 -2.02
C ASN A 476 -39.27 25.08 -3.34
N GLN A 477 -39.73 23.85 -3.53
CA GLN A 477 -40.36 23.43 -4.79
C GLN A 477 -41.68 24.16 -5.11
N SER A 478 -42.33 24.82 -4.14
CA SER A 478 -43.68 25.38 -4.32
C SER A 478 -43.79 26.87 -3.96
N HIS A 479 -43.02 27.34 -2.98
CA HIS A 479 -43.06 28.69 -2.44
C HIS A 479 -41.64 29.28 -2.29
N VAL A 480 -41.56 30.60 -2.26
CA VAL A 480 -40.34 31.39 -2.08
C VAL A 480 -40.51 32.27 -0.85
N GLU A 481 -39.47 32.33 -0.02
CA GLU A 481 -39.37 33.25 1.12
C GLU A 481 -39.21 34.69 0.62
N VAL A 482 -40.04 35.60 1.11
CA VAL A 482 -40.02 37.02 0.76
C VAL A 482 -39.48 37.81 1.95
N LEU A 483 -38.33 38.46 1.77
CA LEU A 483 -37.72 39.29 2.81
C LEU A 483 -38.27 40.71 2.77
N GLU A 484 -38.37 41.28 1.56
CA GLU A 484 -38.83 42.66 1.34
C GLU A 484 -39.69 42.76 0.06
N GLY A 485 -40.69 43.64 0.08
CA GLY A 485 -41.46 44.06 -1.10
C GLY A 485 -42.97 43.82 -1.03
N VAL A 486 -43.44 42.87 -0.22
CA VAL A 486 -44.87 42.50 -0.12
C VAL A 486 -45.25 42.27 1.35
N GLN A 487 -46.51 42.55 1.69
CA GLN A 487 -47.05 42.40 3.04
C GLN A 487 -47.96 41.16 3.14
N GLU A 488 -48.17 40.69 4.37
CA GLU A 488 -49.06 39.57 4.67
C GLU A 488 -50.51 39.90 4.29
N GLY A 489 -51.18 38.96 3.61
CA GLY A 489 -52.56 39.09 3.14
C GLY A 489 -52.71 39.75 1.77
N GLU A 490 -51.64 40.29 1.18
CA GLU A 490 -51.69 40.87 -0.17
C GLU A 490 -51.84 39.78 -1.24
N GLN A 491 -52.66 40.04 -2.27
CA GLN A 491 -52.94 39.08 -3.32
C GLN A 491 -51.93 39.20 -4.46
N VAL A 492 -51.06 38.20 -4.61
CA VAL A 492 -50.08 38.13 -5.70
C VAL A 492 -50.64 37.37 -6.89
N ILE A 493 -50.33 37.85 -8.09
CA ILE A 493 -50.76 37.24 -9.35
C ILE A 493 -49.86 36.03 -9.66
N MET A 494 -50.48 34.89 -9.95
CA MET A 494 -49.80 33.66 -10.37
C MET A 494 -49.51 33.71 -11.88
N ASN A 495 -48.36 33.20 -12.31
CA ASN A 495 -47.97 33.14 -13.73
C ASN A 495 -48.09 34.50 -14.43
N ALA A 496 -47.61 35.58 -13.78
CA ALA A 496 -47.66 36.92 -14.35
C ALA A 496 -47.00 37.02 -15.74
N ARG A 497 -46.08 36.09 -16.08
CA ARG A 497 -45.44 36.00 -17.40
C ARG A 497 -46.40 35.74 -18.56
N SER A 498 -47.43 34.94 -18.35
CA SER A 498 -48.40 34.61 -19.40
C SER A 498 -49.59 35.56 -19.43
N GLN A 499 -49.88 36.25 -18.32
CA GLN A 499 -51.06 37.09 -18.17
C GLN A 499 -50.80 38.59 -18.44
N LEU A 500 -49.56 39.07 -18.32
CA LEU A 500 -49.17 40.48 -18.48
C LEU A 500 -47.97 40.65 -19.44
N PRO A 501 -48.08 40.26 -20.72
CA PRO A 501 -46.96 40.32 -21.67
C PRO A 501 -46.51 41.75 -22.03
N GLU A 502 -47.44 42.72 -22.08
CA GLU A 502 -47.12 44.12 -22.39
C GLU A 502 -46.34 44.81 -21.26
N GLU A 503 -46.74 44.60 -20.00
CA GLU A 503 -46.05 45.15 -18.82
C GLU A 503 -44.67 44.53 -18.63
N LEU A 504 -44.50 43.25 -18.98
CA LEU A 504 -43.20 42.59 -18.99
C LEU A 504 -42.27 43.11 -20.08
N ALA A 505 -42.78 43.35 -21.29
CA ALA A 505 -41.98 43.95 -22.36
C ALA A 505 -41.48 45.36 -21.99
N LEU A 506 -42.32 46.14 -21.30
CA LEU A 506 -41.91 47.45 -20.76
C LEU A 506 -40.84 47.32 -19.67
N LEU A 507 -40.89 46.27 -18.86
CA LEU A 507 -39.88 46.01 -17.83
C LEU A 507 -38.56 45.47 -18.35
N GLU A 508 -38.61 44.59 -19.34
CA GLU A 508 -37.42 44.09 -20.02
C GLU A 508 -36.74 45.22 -20.82
N THR A 509 -37.50 46.11 -21.45
CA THR A 509 -36.96 47.28 -22.14
C THR A 509 -36.38 48.32 -21.17
N GLN A 510 -37.07 48.60 -20.06
CA GLN A 510 -36.54 49.50 -19.00
C GLN A 510 -35.31 48.91 -18.31
N ALA A 511 -35.28 47.61 -18.01
CA ALA A 511 -34.11 46.96 -17.43
C ALA A 511 -32.90 46.94 -18.40
N ASN A 512 -33.16 46.80 -19.71
CA ASN A 512 -32.13 46.92 -20.74
C ASN A 512 -31.64 48.37 -20.90
N LEU A 513 -32.51 49.37 -20.74
CA LEU A 513 -32.15 50.80 -20.74
C LEU A 513 -31.37 51.20 -19.47
N GLU A 514 -31.73 50.67 -18.29
CA GLU A 514 -30.98 50.87 -17.03
C GLU A 514 -29.58 50.22 -17.10
N LYS A 515 -29.47 49.01 -17.64
CA LYS A 515 -28.16 48.37 -17.92
C LYS A 515 -27.31 49.18 -18.90
N ALA A 516 -27.93 49.99 -19.77
CA ALA A 516 -27.23 50.88 -20.69
C ALA A 516 -26.84 52.24 -20.07
N GLN A 517 -27.37 52.61 -18.90
CA GLN A 517 -27.20 53.93 -18.28
C GLN A 517 -26.40 53.94 -16.96
N THR A 518 -26.06 52.79 -16.37
CA THR A 518 -25.05 52.72 -15.30
C THR A 518 -23.65 52.95 -15.91
N PRO A 519 -22.90 54.00 -15.51
CA PRO A 519 -21.54 54.22 -16.01
C PRO A 519 -20.64 53.07 -15.58
N ALA A 520 -20.04 52.37 -16.54
CA ALA A 520 -18.90 51.51 -16.29
C ALA A 520 -17.77 52.37 -15.68
N GLU A 521 -17.38 52.05 -14.45
CA GLU A 521 -16.21 52.59 -13.79
C GLU A 521 -14.97 52.30 -14.67
N LYS A 522 -14.35 53.36 -15.16
CA LYS A 522 -13.17 53.32 -16.04
C LYS A 522 -11.97 52.79 -15.28
N ILE A 523 -11.52 51.58 -15.60
CA ILE A 523 -10.14 51.14 -15.35
C ILE A 523 -9.28 51.61 -16.54
N PRO A 524 -8.10 52.22 -16.30
CA PRO A 524 -7.27 52.83 -17.35
C PRO A 524 -6.65 51.79 -18.30
N PRO A 525 -6.29 52.19 -19.54
CA PRO A 525 -5.67 51.29 -20.51
C PRO A 525 -4.22 51.03 -20.11
N THR A 526 -3.89 49.77 -19.81
CA THR A 526 -2.51 49.32 -19.71
C THR A 526 -1.91 49.05 -21.11
N PRO A 527 -0.58 49.21 -21.25
CA PRO A 527 0.08 49.49 -22.52
C PRO A 527 0.31 48.25 -23.38
N ALA A 528 0.34 48.48 -24.69
CA ALA A 528 0.79 47.51 -25.68
C ALA A 528 2.28 47.18 -25.50
N VAL A 529 2.58 45.89 -25.40
CA VAL A 529 3.93 45.29 -25.39
C VAL A 529 3.89 44.09 -26.37
N PRO A 530 5.00 43.82 -27.11
CA PRO A 530 5.02 43.19 -28.43
C PRO A 530 4.81 41.67 -28.43
N PRO A 531 4.60 41.04 -29.61
CA PRO A 531 4.45 39.58 -29.70
C PRO A 531 5.80 38.90 -29.47
N SER A 532 5.82 37.92 -28.58
CA SER A 532 6.96 37.05 -28.29
C SER A 532 6.44 35.75 -27.63
N PRO A 533 7.22 34.67 -27.69
CA PRO A 533 7.00 33.51 -28.55
C PRO A 533 6.16 32.43 -27.86
N GLY A 534 5.45 31.62 -28.65
CA GLY A 534 4.58 30.56 -28.12
C GLY A 534 5.33 29.57 -27.24
N PRO A 535 4.83 29.26 -26.02
CA PRO A 535 5.27 28.12 -25.25
C PRO A 535 4.26 26.98 -25.34
N GLY A 536 4.76 25.82 -25.78
CA GLY A 536 4.40 24.53 -25.23
C GLY A 536 2.97 24.02 -25.45
N GLY A 537 2.78 23.30 -26.57
CA GLY A 537 1.73 22.30 -26.66
C GLY A 537 1.98 21.17 -25.66
N GLY A 538 1.37 21.29 -24.47
CA GLY A 538 1.16 20.20 -23.52
C GLY A 538 -0.03 19.35 -23.96
N GLY A 539 0.20 18.06 -24.13
CA GLY A 539 -0.61 17.20 -25.00
C GLY A 539 -1.93 16.65 -24.44
N PRO A 540 -2.73 16.01 -25.32
CA PRO A 540 -3.72 15.03 -24.93
C PRO A 540 -3.04 13.71 -24.53
N GLY A 541 -3.39 13.22 -23.34
CA GLY A 541 -2.98 11.92 -22.82
C GLY A 541 -3.35 10.79 -23.78
N ALA A 542 -2.32 10.13 -24.29
CA ALA A 542 -2.41 8.91 -25.05
C ALA A 542 -2.80 7.75 -24.12
N GLY A 543 -3.92 7.10 -24.43
CA GLY A 543 -4.14 5.72 -24.06
C GLY A 543 -2.95 4.87 -24.53
N GLY A 544 -2.39 4.11 -23.60
CA GLY A 544 -1.21 3.26 -23.82
C GLY A 544 -1.50 2.07 -24.73
N GLY A 545 -1.62 2.34 -26.03
CA GLY A 545 -1.21 1.41 -27.07
C GLY A 545 0.29 1.63 -27.32
N ARG A 546 1.12 0.60 -27.14
CA ARG A 546 2.56 0.67 -27.46
C ARG A 546 2.74 0.84 -28.98
N GLY A 547 2.62 2.08 -29.46
CA GLY A 547 2.96 2.47 -30.82
C GLY A 547 4.46 2.46 -31.02
N ARG A 548 4.94 1.66 -31.96
CA ARG A 548 6.32 1.67 -32.45
C ARG A 548 6.61 3.03 -33.07
N MET A 549 7.58 3.77 -32.55
CA MET A 549 8.14 4.94 -33.24
C MET A 549 8.86 4.50 -34.51
N THR A 550 8.56 5.15 -35.63
CA THR A 550 9.21 4.88 -36.93
C THR A 550 10.65 5.40 -36.94
N PHE A 551 11.48 4.92 -37.88
CA PHE A 551 12.88 5.35 -38.03
C PHE A 551 13.01 6.88 -38.11
N GLU A 552 12.15 7.51 -38.93
CA GLU A 552 12.09 8.96 -39.17
C GLU A 552 11.69 9.78 -37.93
N GLN A 553 11.05 9.17 -36.93
CA GLN A 553 10.70 9.85 -35.68
C GLN A 553 11.82 9.81 -34.64
N ARG A 554 12.84 8.96 -34.84
CA ARG A 554 13.97 8.80 -33.93
C ARG A 554 15.25 9.45 -34.45
N ASP A 555 15.36 9.60 -35.76
CA ASP A 555 16.40 10.37 -36.41
C ASP A 555 16.17 11.87 -36.16
N ALA A 556 16.50 12.31 -34.95
CA ALA A 556 16.21 13.66 -34.46
C ALA A 556 17.03 14.74 -35.18
N ASN A 557 18.19 14.37 -35.74
CA ASN A 557 19.07 15.24 -36.49
C ASN A 557 18.84 15.17 -38.01
N SER A 558 17.98 14.24 -38.48
CA SER A 558 17.60 14.02 -39.89
C SER A 558 18.78 13.68 -40.81
N ASP A 559 19.79 12.98 -40.29
CA ASP A 559 20.99 12.58 -41.03
C ASP A 559 20.85 11.22 -41.76
N GLY A 560 19.70 10.54 -41.58
CA GLY A 560 19.41 9.25 -42.19
C GLY A 560 20.04 8.05 -41.48
N LYS A 561 20.61 8.25 -40.29
CA LYS A 561 21.25 7.25 -39.43
C LYS A 561 20.76 7.41 -37.99
N LEU A 562 20.82 6.33 -37.22
CA LEU A 562 20.46 6.35 -35.79
C LEU A 562 21.69 6.07 -34.95
N SER A 563 22.11 7.06 -34.15
CA SER A 563 23.15 6.86 -33.14
C SER A 563 22.64 6.07 -31.94
N LYS A 564 23.56 5.55 -31.12
CA LYS A 564 23.25 4.76 -29.93
C LYS A 564 22.46 5.58 -28.88
N GLU A 565 22.70 6.89 -28.85
CA GLU A 565 22.05 7.86 -27.99
C GLU A 565 20.60 8.14 -28.43
N GLU A 566 20.33 8.10 -29.74
CA GLU A 566 18.99 8.32 -30.34
C GLU A 566 18.11 7.06 -30.35
N ALA A 567 18.71 5.86 -30.31
CA ALA A 567 18.00 4.58 -30.35
C ALA A 567 17.22 4.24 -29.06
N GLY A 568 17.53 4.90 -27.93
CA GLY A 568 16.90 4.71 -26.62
C GLY A 568 17.33 3.44 -25.87
N GLU A 569 17.17 3.44 -24.54
CA GLU A 569 17.78 2.45 -23.63
C GLU A 569 17.51 0.97 -23.98
N ARG A 570 16.29 0.64 -24.43
CA ARG A 570 15.92 -0.74 -24.79
C ARG A 570 16.59 -1.25 -26.08
N MET A 571 16.97 -0.36 -26.99
CA MET A 571 17.72 -0.74 -28.20
C MET A 571 19.22 -0.60 -28.02
N ALA A 572 19.68 0.24 -27.10
CA ALA A 572 21.10 0.41 -26.82
C ALA A 572 21.80 -0.93 -26.45
N THR A 573 21.07 -1.85 -25.81
CA THR A 573 21.54 -3.21 -25.49
C THR A 573 21.62 -4.15 -26.69
N ALA A 574 20.82 -3.92 -27.74
CA ALA A 574 20.80 -4.73 -28.96
C ALA A 574 21.49 -4.04 -30.15
N PHE A 575 21.99 -2.82 -29.96
CA PHE A 575 22.56 -1.97 -31.01
C PHE A 575 23.74 -2.64 -31.73
N GLY A 576 24.64 -3.28 -30.97
CA GLY A 576 25.80 -3.99 -31.52
C GLY A 576 25.46 -5.25 -32.33
N ASP A 577 24.27 -5.83 -32.14
CA ASP A 577 23.79 -6.98 -32.92
C ASP A 577 23.00 -6.54 -34.18
N MET A 578 22.60 -5.28 -34.24
CA MET A 578 21.82 -4.69 -35.33
C MET A 578 22.70 -3.92 -36.33
N ASP A 579 23.80 -3.35 -35.85
CA ASP A 579 24.83 -2.67 -36.63
C ASP A 579 25.72 -3.72 -37.34
N ALA A 580 25.35 -4.07 -38.58
CA ALA A 580 25.94 -5.19 -39.29
C ALA A 580 27.28 -4.81 -39.93
N ASP A 581 27.45 -3.54 -40.30
CA ASP A 581 28.68 -3.00 -40.87
C ASP A 581 29.65 -2.44 -39.80
N LYS A 582 29.21 -2.34 -38.54
CA LYS A 582 29.97 -1.87 -37.37
C LYS A 582 30.43 -0.43 -37.52
N ASP A 583 29.65 0.40 -38.20
CA ASP A 583 29.96 1.80 -38.39
C ASP A 583 29.55 2.70 -37.20
N GLY A 584 28.91 2.11 -36.17
CA GLY A 584 28.47 2.80 -34.97
C GLY A 584 27.13 3.52 -35.11
N SER A 585 26.43 3.34 -36.23
CA SER A 585 25.13 3.94 -36.53
C SER A 585 24.20 2.92 -37.21
N LEU A 586 22.89 3.01 -36.97
CA LEU A 586 21.94 2.14 -37.66
C LEU A 586 21.33 2.88 -38.84
N ASN A 587 21.55 2.37 -40.05
CA ASN A 587 20.82 2.86 -41.22
C ASN A 587 19.38 2.30 -41.24
N LYS A 588 18.55 2.83 -42.15
CA LYS A 588 17.13 2.44 -42.25
C LYS A 588 16.93 0.94 -42.52
N ALA A 589 17.83 0.30 -43.27
CA ALA A 589 17.73 -1.13 -43.57
C ALA A 589 18.09 -1.99 -42.34
N GLU A 590 19.16 -1.65 -41.64
CA GLU A 590 19.61 -2.33 -40.41
C GLU A 590 18.60 -2.18 -39.27
N TYR A 591 18.03 -0.99 -39.10
CA TYR A 591 16.96 -0.75 -38.13
C TYR A 591 15.74 -1.65 -38.41
N THR A 592 15.31 -1.78 -39.67
CA THR A 592 14.17 -2.63 -40.02
C THR A 592 14.47 -4.12 -39.79
N ALA A 593 15.66 -4.60 -40.19
CA ALA A 593 16.06 -5.99 -40.02
C ALA A 593 16.26 -6.36 -38.53
N GLY A 594 16.85 -5.47 -37.74
CA GLY A 594 17.05 -5.67 -36.30
C GLY A 594 15.73 -5.73 -35.54
N ILE A 595 14.79 -4.84 -35.86
CA ILE A 595 13.44 -4.81 -35.28
C ILE A 595 12.62 -6.05 -35.65
N GLU A 596 12.83 -6.62 -36.84
CA GLU A 596 12.19 -7.85 -37.27
C GLU A 596 12.74 -9.08 -36.55
N LYS A 597 14.07 -9.16 -36.35
CA LYS A 597 14.71 -10.20 -35.52
C LYS A 597 14.24 -10.13 -34.06
N MET A 598 14.19 -8.93 -33.47
CA MET A 598 13.63 -8.75 -32.13
C MET A 598 12.15 -9.16 -32.06
N ARG A 599 11.37 -8.97 -33.13
CA ARG A 599 9.97 -9.43 -33.18
C ARG A 599 9.87 -10.96 -33.17
N GLN A 600 10.73 -11.64 -33.92
CA GLN A 600 10.76 -13.11 -33.95
C GLN A 600 11.25 -13.70 -32.61
N ALA A 601 12.17 -13.04 -31.93
CA ALA A 601 12.67 -13.46 -30.62
C ALA A 601 11.65 -13.25 -29.47
N PHE A 602 10.74 -12.27 -29.59
CA PHE A 602 9.83 -11.88 -28.51
C PHE A 602 8.32 -12.00 -28.83
N GLY A 603 7.92 -12.61 -29.96
CA GLY A 603 6.52 -12.69 -30.36
C GLY A 603 6.15 -13.90 -31.24
N GLY A 604 5.77 -15.01 -30.60
CA GLY A 604 5.03 -16.11 -31.23
C GLY A 604 3.53 -15.80 -31.26
N GLY A 605 2.95 -15.72 -32.46
CA GLY A 605 1.51 -15.54 -32.68
C GLY A 605 1.21 -15.07 -34.10
N ALA A 606 0.94 -16.02 -35.00
CA ALA A 606 0.63 -15.77 -36.41
C ALA A 606 -0.80 -15.21 -36.62
N PRO A 607 -1.02 -14.26 -37.54
CA PRO A 607 -2.34 -13.98 -38.11
C PRO A 607 -2.44 -14.57 -39.53
N GLY A 608 -3.59 -15.20 -39.81
CA GLY A 608 -3.89 -15.92 -41.05
C GLY A 608 -3.97 -15.05 -42.30
N ALA A 609 -3.34 -15.55 -43.37
CA ALA A 609 -3.70 -15.28 -44.76
C ALA A 609 -4.98 -16.08 -45.08
N GLY A 610 -5.90 -15.72 -45.95
CA GLY A 610 -5.95 -14.75 -47.05
C GLY A 610 -7.00 -15.32 -48.02
N GLY A 611 -8.01 -14.54 -48.39
CA GLY A 611 -9.06 -14.96 -49.33
C GLY A 611 -8.51 -15.21 -50.74
N PRO A 612 -9.14 -16.07 -51.55
CA PRO A 612 -8.56 -16.56 -52.81
C PRO A 612 -8.78 -15.60 -53.98
N PRO A 613 -7.86 -15.52 -54.95
CA PRO A 613 -8.15 -15.04 -56.29
C PRO A 613 -8.49 -16.20 -57.26
N ALA A 614 -9.16 -15.85 -58.34
CA ALA A 614 -9.76 -16.72 -59.34
C ALA A 614 -8.78 -17.26 -60.40
N GLY A 615 -9.14 -18.43 -60.96
CA GLY A 615 -8.70 -19.00 -62.25
C GLY A 615 -7.34 -19.71 -62.23
N GLY A 616 -7.10 -20.88 -62.81
CA GLY A 616 -7.86 -21.78 -63.67
C GLY A 616 -6.87 -22.66 -64.44
N ASN A 617 -7.18 -23.96 -64.54
CA ASN A 617 -6.72 -24.95 -65.54
C ASN A 617 -5.48 -25.85 -65.27
N GLY A 618 -5.66 -27.14 -65.64
CA GLY A 618 -4.69 -28.25 -65.69
C GLY A 618 -4.56 -29.01 -64.37
N GLY A 619 -4.85 -30.30 -64.21
CA GLY A 619 -4.69 -31.44 -65.11
C GLY A 619 -3.83 -32.49 -64.37
N GLU A 620 -4.21 -33.76 -64.45
CA GLU A 620 -3.43 -34.96 -64.05
C GLU A 620 -3.36 -35.42 -62.58
N SER A 621 -4.17 -36.46 -62.32
CA SER A 621 -3.79 -37.82 -61.89
C SER A 621 -2.75 -38.03 -60.77
N GLY A 622 -3.11 -38.88 -59.80
CA GLY A 622 -2.15 -39.75 -59.12
C GLY A 622 -2.53 -40.09 -57.68
N GLY A 623 -3.18 -41.23 -57.48
CA GLY A 623 -3.40 -41.79 -56.14
C GLY A 623 -2.16 -42.43 -55.53
N ARG A 624 -2.15 -42.54 -54.19
CA ARG A 624 -1.37 -43.44 -53.31
C ARG A 624 -1.60 -42.95 -51.86
N ARG A 625 -2.19 -43.69 -50.89
CA ARG A 625 -1.66 -44.84 -50.12
C ARG A 625 -0.14 -44.76 -50.03
N SER A 626 0.51 -44.52 -48.90
CA SER A 626 0.40 -45.21 -47.61
C SER A 626 1.54 -44.69 -46.72
N GLU A 627 1.31 -44.52 -45.43
CA GLU A 627 2.02 -45.15 -44.30
C GLU A 627 1.48 -44.61 -42.97
#